data_AF-A0A9W8XH93-F1
#
_entry.id   AF-A0A9W8XH93-F1
#
_cell.length_a   1.000
_cell.length_b   1.000
_cell.length_c   1.000
_cell.angle_alpha   90.00
_cell.angle_beta   90.00
_cell.angle_gamma   90.00
#
_symmetry.space_group_name_H-M   'P 1'
#
loop_
_entity.id
_entity.type
_entity.pdbx_description
1 polymer ?
#
loop_
_entity_poly.entity_id
_entity_poly.type
_entity_poly.pdbx_seq_one_letter_code
_entity_poly.pdbx_strand_id
1 'polypeptide(L)'
;MSDEKKQKAKQVAAENGVSVTTNALDQNWKLTVTRINPAGAAVLGAAPLYLALVPLTSYLTKPNSVVQKLSETLIKLVPGVGISSISSGRAIPALAAIYLFWTFGASGAASAAGQAMAREEGLDNDHPRKHVTNLEGLPLRLRSAHYALMENFPGFALAAALAQVIAPTDSQVVNLLGFHVVAKLLVHYPAYLANIAVPRTLAHISATSALINVCWRLAAGA
;
A
#
# COMPACT_ATOMS: atom_id res chain seq x y z
N MET A 1 -14.84 -35.58 -11.42
CA MET A 1 -15.95 -35.06 -12.27
C MET A 1 -16.35 -36.22 -13.17
N SER A 2 -17.52 -36.82 -12.94
CA SER A 2 -17.91 -38.11 -13.54
C SER A 2 -17.84 -38.08 -15.06
N ASP A 3 -17.39 -39.18 -15.66
CA ASP A 3 -17.17 -39.33 -17.10
C ASP A 3 -18.41 -39.01 -17.94
N GLU A 4 -19.59 -39.12 -17.33
CA GLU A 4 -20.90 -38.76 -17.87
C GLU A 4 -21.00 -37.27 -18.26
N LYS A 5 -20.44 -36.36 -17.45
CA LYS A 5 -20.43 -34.91 -17.77
C LYS A 5 -19.52 -34.61 -18.96
N LYS A 6 -18.42 -35.36 -19.11
CA LYS A 6 -17.50 -35.24 -20.26
C LYS A 6 -18.13 -35.77 -21.55
N GLN A 7 -18.92 -36.84 -21.46
CA GLN A 7 -19.66 -37.38 -22.61
C GLN A 7 -20.76 -36.43 -23.08
N LYS A 8 -21.57 -35.86 -22.16
CA LYS A 8 -22.59 -34.87 -22.53
C LYS A 8 -21.99 -33.63 -23.21
N ALA A 9 -20.85 -33.13 -22.72
CA ALA A 9 -20.17 -32.00 -23.34
C ALA A 9 -19.64 -32.31 -24.76
N LYS A 10 -19.18 -33.54 -25.00
CA LYS A 10 -18.76 -33.99 -26.35
C LYS A 10 -19.94 -34.13 -27.31
N GLN A 11 -21.10 -34.57 -26.82
CA GLN A 11 -22.30 -34.75 -27.62
C GLN A 11 -22.88 -33.40 -28.08
N VAL A 12 -22.97 -32.42 -27.17
CA VAL A 12 -23.43 -31.05 -27.47
C VAL A 12 -22.45 -30.30 -28.40
N ALA A 13 -21.15 -30.58 -28.33
CA ALA A 13 -20.17 -30.00 -29.23
C ALA A 13 -20.23 -30.59 -30.66
N ALA A 14 -20.49 -31.90 -30.75
CA ALA A 14 -20.68 -32.59 -32.04
C ALA A 14 -21.96 -32.15 -32.76
N GLU A 15 -23.04 -31.90 -32.02
CA GLU A 15 -24.31 -31.38 -32.56
C GLU A 15 -24.18 -29.94 -33.11
N ASN A 16 -23.23 -29.16 -32.61
CA ASN A 16 -22.97 -27.78 -33.04
C ASN A 16 -21.82 -27.67 -34.07
N GLY A 17 -21.35 -28.79 -34.64
CA GLY A 17 -20.29 -28.78 -35.65
C GLY A 17 -18.90 -28.35 -35.14
N VAL A 18 -18.69 -28.31 -33.82
CA VAL A 18 -17.41 -27.93 -33.21
C VAL A 18 -16.68 -29.18 -32.75
N SER A 19 -15.59 -29.52 -33.43
CA SER A 19 -14.69 -30.60 -33.01
C SER A 19 -13.89 -30.17 -31.76
N VAL A 20 -14.42 -30.45 -30.58
CA VAL A 20 -13.65 -30.27 -29.32
C VAL A 20 -12.65 -31.42 -29.21
N THR A 21 -11.47 -31.23 -29.81
CA THR A 21 -10.33 -32.10 -29.54
C THR A 21 -9.88 -31.86 -28.09
N THR A 22 -9.67 -32.94 -27.33
CA THR A 22 -9.18 -32.87 -25.94
C THR A 22 -7.85 -32.12 -25.81
N ASN A 23 -7.09 -32.03 -26.90
CA ASN A 23 -5.87 -31.22 -27.01
C ASN A 23 -6.13 -29.71 -26.92
N ALA A 24 -7.26 -29.19 -27.42
CA ALA A 24 -7.54 -27.76 -27.38
C ALA A 24 -7.84 -27.27 -25.95
N LEU A 25 -8.54 -28.06 -25.14
CA LEU A 25 -8.80 -27.75 -23.73
C LEU A 25 -7.55 -27.92 -22.86
N ASP A 26 -6.71 -28.93 -23.14
CA ASP A 26 -5.44 -29.14 -22.43
C ASP A 26 -4.39 -28.07 -22.81
N GLN A 27 -4.36 -27.63 -24.08
CA GLN A 27 -3.52 -26.51 -24.51
C GLN A 27 -4.00 -25.18 -23.92
N ASN A 28 -5.31 -24.91 -23.88
CA ASN A 28 -5.82 -23.68 -23.25
C ASN A 28 -5.57 -23.69 -21.73
N TRP A 29 -5.70 -24.84 -21.07
CA TRP A 29 -5.33 -25.01 -19.66
C TRP A 29 -3.84 -24.76 -19.43
N LYS A 30 -2.95 -25.36 -20.24
CA LYS A 30 -1.50 -25.10 -20.18
C LYS A 30 -1.19 -23.63 -20.50
N LEU A 31 -1.85 -23.01 -21.47
CA LEU A 31 -1.69 -21.58 -21.80
C LEU A 31 -2.23 -20.64 -20.70
N THR A 32 -3.21 -21.07 -19.92
CA THR A 32 -3.78 -20.29 -18.81
C THR A 32 -2.96 -20.44 -17.52
N VAL A 33 -2.39 -21.62 -17.28
CA VAL A 33 -1.52 -21.90 -16.12
C VAL A 33 -0.09 -21.39 -16.32
N THR A 34 0.38 -21.19 -17.56
CA THR A 34 1.79 -20.87 -17.86
C THR A 34 2.04 -19.41 -18.29
N ARG A 35 1.10 -18.48 -18.06
CA ARG A 35 1.38 -17.03 -18.23
C ARG A 35 1.93 -16.40 -16.96
N ILE A 36 2.99 -16.97 -16.41
CA ILE A 36 3.77 -16.28 -15.38
C ILE A 36 4.83 -15.46 -16.11
N ASN A 37 4.71 -14.13 -16.06
CA ASN A 37 5.79 -13.25 -16.52
C ASN A 37 6.99 -13.43 -15.55
N PRO A 38 8.16 -13.93 -15.99
CA PRO A 38 9.29 -14.15 -15.09
C PRO A 38 9.78 -12.87 -14.42
N ALA A 39 9.67 -11.72 -15.11
CA ALA A 39 9.99 -10.42 -14.52
C ALA A 39 8.99 -10.03 -13.43
N GLY A 40 7.71 -10.42 -13.58
CA GLY A 40 6.69 -10.26 -12.54
C GLY A 40 6.95 -11.17 -11.34
N ALA A 41 7.32 -12.43 -11.56
CA ALA A 41 7.68 -13.36 -10.50
C ALA A 41 8.94 -12.90 -9.72
N ALA A 42 9.90 -12.28 -10.40
CA ALA A 42 11.11 -11.73 -9.77
C ALA A 42 10.80 -10.63 -8.73
N VAL A 43 9.65 -9.96 -8.80
CA VAL A 43 9.21 -8.97 -7.79
C VAL A 43 9.02 -9.61 -6.42
N LEU A 44 8.71 -10.91 -6.33
CA LEU A 44 8.66 -11.64 -5.05
C LEU A 44 10.02 -11.60 -4.32
N GLY A 45 11.12 -11.49 -5.06
CA GLY A 45 12.46 -11.31 -4.51
C GLY A 45 12.64 -10.01 -3.72
N ALA A 46 11.69 -9.07 -3.76
CA ALA A 46 11.70 -7.90 -2.90
C ALA A 46 11.27 -8.22 -1.45
N ALA A 47 10.63 -9.37 -1.18
CA ALA A 47 10.13 -9.70 0.15
C ALA A 47 11.22 -9.73 1.24
N PRO A 48 12.42 -10.32 1.02
CA PRO A 48 13.51 -10.27 1.98
C PRO A 48 14.02 -8.85 2.29
N LEU A 49 13.84 -7.89 1.37
CA LEU A 49 14.29 -6.51 1.57
C LEU A 49 13.55 -5.82 2.72
N TYR A 50 12.29 -6.19 2.98
CA TYR A 50 11.56 -5.65 4.12
C TYR A 50 12.22 -5.99 5.47
N LEU A 51 12.86 -7.16 5.58
CA LEU A 51 13.62 -7.56 6.76
C LEU A 51 15.05 -7.00 6.73
N ALA A 52 15.70 -7.03 5.57
CA ALA A 52 17.07 -6.56 5.42
C ALA A 52 17.24 -5.05 5.73
N LEU A 53 16.17 -4.26 5.56
CA LEU A 53 16.18 -2.82 5.87
C LEU A 53 15.87 -2.49 7.35
N VAL A 54 15.58 -3.47 8.21
CA VAL A 54 15.31 -3.23 9.64
C VAL A 54 16.47 -2.52 10.36
N PRO A 55 17.74 -2.91 10.16
CA PRO A 55 18.88 -2.18 10.75
C PRO A 55 18.97 -0.74 10.23
N LEU A 56 18.73 -0.54 8.93
CA LEU A 56 18.75 0.79 8.32
C LEU A 56 17.66 1.69 8.90
N THR A 57 16.43 1.19 9.02
CA THR A 57 15.34 1.97 9.61
C THR A 57 15.65 2.34 11.05
N SER A 58 16.25 1.44 11.83
CA SER A 58 16.71 1.75 13.20
C SER A 58 17.75 2.88 13.21
N TYR A 59 18.74 2.83 12.32
CA TYR A 59 19.78 3.86 12.22
C TYR A 59 19.20 5.23 11.83
N LEU A 60 18.30 5.27 10.84
CA LEU A 60 17.68 6.51 10.36
C LEU A 60 16.75 7.16 11.39
N THR A 61 16.22 6.37 12.32
CA THR A 61 15.20 6.79 13.30
C THR A 61 15.76 6.96 14.71
N LYS A 62 17.08 6.92 14.88
CA LYS A 62 17.72 7.20 16.17
C LYS A 62 17.28 8.55 16.74
N PRO A 63 17.29 8.72 18.07
CA PRO A 63 17.01 10.01 18.70
C PRO A 63 17.87 11.14 18.12
N ASN A 64 17.28 12.33 17.98
CA ASN A 64 17.86 13.52 17.34
C ASN A 64 18.16 13.40 15.84
N SER A 65 17.61 12.38 15.17
CA SER A 65 17.71 12.22 13.72
C SER A 65 16.91 13.28 12.95
N VAL A 66 17.22 13.42 11.66
CA VAL A 66 16.41 14.23 10.72
C VAL A 66 14.97 13.71 10.67
N VAL A 67 14.78 12.40 10.73
CA VAL A 67 13.45 11.77 10.71
C VAL A 67 12.63 12.18 11.93
N GLN A 68 13.24 12.20 13.12
CA GLN A 68 12.57 12.70 14.32
C GLN A 68 12.10 14.14 14.12
N LYS A 69 12.99 15.04 13.69
CA LYS A 69 12.65 16.46 13.46
C LYS A 69 11.53 16.64 12.45
N LEU A 70 11.55 15.87 11.35
CA LEU A 70 10.49 15.88 10.35
C LEU A 70 9.16 15.38 10.94
N SER A 71 9.20 14.30 11.72
CA SER A 71 8.01 13.73 12.36
C SER A 71 7.41 14.72 13.37
N GLU A 72 8.23 15.35 14.20
CA GLU A 72 7.81 16.40 15.12
C GLU A 72 7.22 17.62 14.39
N THR A 73 7.79 17.97 13.24
CA THR A 73 7.26 19.06 12.39
C THR A 73 5.88 18.70 11.84
N LEU A 74 5.70 17.47 11.37
CA LEU A 74 4.38 16.99 10.92
C LEU A 74 3.37 16.98 12.07
N ILE A 75 3.75 16.51 13.26
CA ILE A 75 2.88 16.47 14.45
C ILE A 75 2.35 17.86 14.80
N LYS A 76 3.16 18.91 14.66
CA LYS A 76 2.76 20.30 14.89
C LYS A 76 1.70 20.82 13.91
N LEU A 77 1.45 20.12 12.80
CA LEU A 77 0.37 20.45 11.87
C LEU A 77 -1.01 20.04 12.41
N VAL A 78 -1.08 19.20 13.45
CA VAL A 78 -2.34 18.79 14.05
C VAL A 78 -2.85 19.92 14.97
N PRO A 79 -4.04 20.50 14.70
CA PRO A 79 -4.59 21.55 15.52
C PRO A 79 -4.72 21.12 16.99
N GLY A 80 -4.27 21.95 17.91
CA GLY A 80 -4.31 21.67 19.35
C GLY A 80 -3.21 20.75 19.88
N VAL A 81 -2.27 20.29 19.04
CA VAL A 81 -1.12 19.49 19.48
C VAL A 81 0.11 20.39 19.66
N GLY A 82 0.54 20.55 20.92
CA GLY A 82 1.69 21.37 21.30
C GLY A 82 2.98 20.55 21.48
N ILE A 83 4.10 21.22 21.73
CA ILE A 83 5.41 20.59 21.97
C ILE A 83 5.35 19.65 23.20
N SER A 84 4.59 20.05 24.25
CA SER A 84 4.38 19.24 25.45
C SER A 84 3.64 17.92 25.19
N SER A 85 2.88 17.84 24.08
CA SER A 85 2.14 16.64 23.68
C SER A 85 3.07 15.55 23.14
N ILE A 86 4.23 15.93 22.59
CA ILE A 86 5.23 15.00 22.05
C ILE A 86 5.87 14.21 23.20
N SER A 87 6.20 14.89 24.30
CA SER A 87 6.78 14.27 25.51
C SER A 87 5.75 13.52 26.36
N SER A 88 4.44 13.76 26.18
CA SER A 88 3.38 13.17 27.00
C SER A 88 2.75 11.90 26.39
N GLY A 89 3.43 11.25 25.45
CA GLY A 89 2.91 10.06 24.77
C GLY A 89 1.73 10.31 23.83
N ARG A 90 1.54 11.54 23.32
CA ARG A 90 0.50 11.87 22.32
C ARG A 90 1.04 11.95 20.89
N ALA A 91 2.33 11.72 20.70
CA ALA A 91 2.97 11.72 19.38
C ALA A 91 2.36 10.67 18.45
N ILE A 92 2.10 9.45 18.93
CA ILE A 92 1.53 8.37 18.13
C ILE A 92 0.10 8.69 17.65
N PRO A 93 -0.84 9.15 18.51
CA PRO A 93 -2.16 9.60 18.06
C PRO A 93 -2.10 10.73 17.05
N ALA A 94 -1.17 11.68 17.20
CA ALA A 94 -1.00 12.76 16.24
C ALA A 94 -0.52 12.24 14.86
N LEU A 95 0.48 11.35 14.84
CA LEU A 95 0.91 10.68 13.62
C LEU A 95 -0.22 9.86 12.98
N ALA A 96 -1.02 9.18 13.78
CA ALA A 96 -2.17 8.42 13.30
C ALA A 96 -3.24 9.32 12.69
N ALA A 97 -3.54 10.46 13.30
CA ALA A 97 -4.49 11.45 12.76
C ALA A 97 -4.02 11.99 11.41
N ILE A 98 -2.74 12.35 11.28
CA ILE A 98 -2.15 12.82 10.02
C ILE A 98 -2.25 11.75 8.94
N TYR A 99 -1.83 10.51 9.25
CA TYR A 99 -1.80 9.44 8.27
C TYR A 99 -3.22 9.02 7.84
N LEU A 100 -4.18 9.02 8.77
CA LEU A 100 -5.60 8.78 8.48
C LEU A 100 -6.17 9.87 7.58
N PHE A 101 -5.94 11.15 7.93
CA PHE A 101 -6.38 12.27 7.10
C PHE A 101 -5.80 12.19 5.69
N TRP A 102 -4.51 11.89 5.56
CA TRP A 102 -3.89 11.79 4.24
C TRP A 102 -4.41 10.59 3.43
N THR A 103 -4.56 9.43 4.08
CA THR A 103 -5.01 8.19 3.43
C THR A 103 -6.46 8.27 2.98
N PHE A 104 -7.38 8.74 3.83
CA PHE A 104 -8.80 8.70 3.52
C PHE A 104 -9.37 10.04 3.05
N GLY A 105 -8.86 11.16 3.60
CA GLY A 105 -9.28 12.50 3.21
C GLY A 105 -8.58 12.98 1.94
N ALA A 106 -7.31 13.38 2.08
CA ALA A 106 -6.59 14.07 1.01
C ALA A 106 -6.41 13.20 -0.24
N SER A 107 -5.87 11.98 -0.11
CA SER A 107 -5.64 11.12 -1.27
C SER A 107 -6.94 10.51 -1.82
N GLY A 108 -7.97 10.33 -0.99
CA GLY A 108 -9.31 9.91 -1.42
C GLY A 108 -9.94 10.97 -2.33
N ALA A 109 -9.90 12.23 -1.92
CA ALA A 109 -10.34 13.36 -2.74
C ALA A 109 -9.53 13.47 -4.03
N ALA A 110 -8.21 13.33 -3.96
CA ALA A 110 -7.33 13.34 -5.14
C ALA A 110 -7.64 12.19 -6.12
N SER A 111 -7.98 11.01 -5.61
CA SER A 111 -8.43 9.85 -6.42
C SER A 111 -9.78 10.10 -7.10
N ALA A 112 -10.72 10.73 -6.40
CA ALA A 112 -12.01 11.14 -6.99
C ALA A 112 -11.81 12.22 -8.07
N ALA A 113 -10.96 13.21 -7.80
CA ALA A 113 -10.58 14.23 -8.78
C ALA A 113 -9.93 13.60 -10.02
N GLY A 114 -9.02 12.63 -9.84
CA GLY A 114 -8.43 11.88 -10.95
C GLY A 114 -9.48 11.19 -11.82
N GLN A 115 -10.49 10.56 -11.21
CA GLN A 115 -11.60 9.95 -11.95
C GLN A 115 -12.44 10.97 -12.72
N ALA A 116 -12.67 12.15 -12.15
CA ALA A 116 -13.35 13.24 -12.83
C ALA A 116 -12.53 13.76 -14.03
N MET A 117 -11.22 13.96 -13.84
CA MET A 117 -10.30 14.44 -14.87
C MET A 117 -10.16 13.50 -16.07
N ALA A 118 -10.47 12.21 -15.91
CA ALA A 118 -10.40 11.23 -16.98
C ALA A 118 -11.60 11.30 -17.94
N ARG A 119 -12.57 12.19 -17.71
CA ARG A 119 -13.85 12.23 -18.42
C ARG A 119 -14.29 13.65 -18.72
N GLU A 120 -14.83 13.87 -19.91
CA GLU A 120 -15.41 15.16 -20.31
C GLU A 120 -16.63 15.53 -19.44
N GLU A 121 -17.47 14.55 -19.15
CA GLU A 121 -18.68 14.68 -18.31
C GLU A 121 -18.36 14.80 -16.80
N GLY A 122 -17.09 14.69 -16.40
CA GLY A 122 -16.66 14.67 -15.01
C GLY A 122 -16.99 13.36 -14.25
N LEU A 123 -17.22 13.49 -12.93
CA LEU A 123 -17.45 12.35 -12.04
C LEU A 123 -18.91 11.87 -12.12
N ASP A 124 -19.10 10.59 -12.44
CA ASP A 124 -20.41 9.92 -12.35
C ASP A 124 -20.57 9.36 -10.93
N ASN A 125 -21.43 9.98 -10.14
CA ASN A 125 -21.70 9.54 -8.78
C ASN A 125 -22.76 8.43 -8.70
N ASP A 126 -23.51 8.18 -9.78
CA ASP A 126 -24.49 7.09 -9.83
C ASP A 126 -23.78 5.75 -10.07
N HIS A 127 -22.68 5.76 -10.85
CA HIS A 127 -21.86 4.59 -11.12
C HIS A 127 -20.35 4.86 -10.95
N PRO A 128 -19.88 5.19 -9.72
CA PRO A 128 -18.54 5.73 -9.47
C PRO A 128 -17.39 4.78 -9.80
N ARG A 129 -17.68 3.49 -10.00
CA ARG A 129 -16.67 2.46 -10.30
C ARG A 129 -16.72 1.93 -11.72
N LYS A 130 -17.68 2.35 -12.54
CA LYS A 130 -17.91 1.78 -13.87
C LYS A 130 -16.73 2.01 -14.83
N HIS A 131 -16.05 3.15 -14.68
CA HIS A 131 -15.04 3.61 -15.65
C HIS A 131 -13.60 3.53 -15.14
N VAL A 132 -13.39 2.92 -13.97
CA VAL A 132 -12.08 2.92 -13.30
C VAL A 132 -11.02 2.09 -14.04
N THR A 133 -11.46 1.16 -14.88
CA THR A 133 -10.60 0.33 -15.73
C THR A 133 -10.00 1.09 -16.90
N ASN A 134 -10.55 2.26 -17.24
CA ASN A 134 -10.16 3.06 -18.39
C ASN A 134 -9.28 4.25 -18.00
N LEU A 135 -8.82 4.30 -16.74
CA LEU A 135 -7.95 5.37 -16.27
C LEU A 135 -6.55 5.18 -16.81
N GLU A 136 -5.95 6.26 -17.32
CA GLU A 136 -4.57 6.31 -17.75
C GLU A 136 -3.86 7.55 -17.20
N GLY A 137 -2.54 7.65 -17.42
CA GLY A 137 -1.77 8.85 -17.10
C GLY A 137 -1.87 9.30 -15.64
N LEU A 138 -2.03 10.60 -15.41
CA LEU A 138 -2.16 11.19 -14.07
C LEU A 138 -3.42 10.72 -13.31
N PRO A 139 -4.62 10.66 -13.91
CA PRO A 139 -5.81 10.04 -13.29
C PRO A 139 -5.57 8.66 -12.69
N LEU A 140 -4.93 7.77 -13.45
CA LEU A 140 -4.59 6.43 -12.95
C LEU A 140 -3.64 6.52 -11.77
N ARG A 141 -2.59 7.34 -11.86
CA ARG A 141 -1.59 7.49 -10.77
C ARG A 141 -2.20 8.04 -9.49
N LEU A 142 -3.12 9.00 -9.57
CA LEU A 142 -3.85 9.54 -8.40
C LEU A 142 -4.66 8.45 -7.70
N ARG A 143 -5.40 7.65 -8.47
CA ARG A 143 -6.15 6.51 -7.94
C ARG A 143 -5.22 5.46 -7.34
N SER A 144 -4.24 4.99 -8.10
CA SER A 144 -3.30 3.95 -7.64
C SER A 144 -2.51 4.37 -6.41
N ALA A 145 -2.12 5.65 -6.29
CA ALA A 145 -1.43 6.17 -5.11
C ALA A 145 -2.32 6.12 -3.86
N HIS A 146 -3.61 6.46 -3.98
CA HIS A 146 -4.57 6.31 -2.89
C HIS A 146 -4.74 4.84 -2.46
N TYR A 147 -4.91 3.92 -3.42
CA TYR A 147 -5.00 2.50 -3.11
C TYR A 147 -3.73 1.96 -2.42
N ALA A 148 -2.55 2.40 -2.86
CA ALA A 148 -1.30 2.03 -2.21
C ALA A 148 -1.25 2.49 -0.73
N LEU A 149 -1.81 3.65 -0.39
CA LEU A 149 -1.93 4.09 1.01
C LEU A 149 -2.95 3.24 1.78
N MET A 150 -4.12 2.98 1.17
CA MET A 150 -5.18 2.15 1.75
C MET A 150 -4.70 0.73 2.09
N GLU A 151 -3.89 0.12 1.23
CA GLU A 151 -3.31 -1.22 1.44
C GLU A 151 -2.31 -1.25 2.60
N ASN A 152 -1.63 -0.13 2.88
CA ASN A 152 -0.64 -0.03 3.95
C ASN A 152 -1.26 0.42 5.28
N PHE A 153 -2.42 1.07 5.25
CA PHE A 153 -3.04 1.65 6.42
C PHE A 153 -3.34 0.64 7.54
N PRO A 154 -3.89 -0.56 7.28
CA PRO A 154 -4.14 -1.54 8.34
C PRO A 154 -2.88 -1.95 9.10
N GLY A 155 -1.76 -2.12 8.37
CA GLY A 155 -0.47 -2.45 8.98
C GLY A 155 0.05 -1.32 9.88
N PHE A 156 -0.07 -0.08 9.42
CA PHE A 156 0.28 1.09 10.24
C PHE A 156 -0.63 1.20 11.48
N ALA A 157 -1.94 1.08 11.29
CA ALA A 157 -2.93 1.21 12.37
C ALA A 157 -2.70 0.18 13.48
N LEU A 158 -2.41 -1.08 13.11
CA LEU A 158 -2.03 -2.13 14.05
C LEU A 158 -0.78 -1.74 14.84
N ALA A 159 0.30 -1.37 14.15
CA ALA A 159 1.57 -1.02 14.79
C ALA A 159 1.43 0.20 15.70
N ALA A 160 0.72 1.24 15.27
CA ALA A 160 0.48 2.44 16.05
C ALA A 160 -0.39 2.16 17.28
N ALA A 161 -1.45 1.36 17.15
CA ALA A 161 -2.30 0.99 18.28
C ALA A 161 -1.52 0.17 19.32
N LEU A 162 -0.75 -0.84 18.89
CA LEU A 162 0.09 -1.63 19.80
C LEU A 162 1.16 -0.76 20.48
N ALA A 163 1.85 0.09 19.72
CA ALA A 163 2.85 1.01 20.25
C ALA A 163 2.27 1.97 21.29
N GLN A 164 1.07 2.51 21.05
CA GLN A 164 0.41 3.40 21.99
C GLN A 164 0.07 2.73 23.32
N VAL A 165 -0.23 1.43 23.31
CA VAL A 165 -0.57 0.66 24.50
C VAL A 165 0.69 0.21 25.25
N ILE A 166 1.71 -0.24 24.52
CA ILE A 166 2.88 -0.92 25.10
C ILE A 166 4.02 0.06 25.40
N ALA A 167 4.33 0.97 24.48
CA ALA A 167 5.51 1.83 24.53
C ALA A 167 5.24 3.26 24.03
N PRO A 168 4.27 4.00 24.62
CA PRO A 168 3.82 5.29 24.09
C PRO A 168 4.86 6.41 24.13
N THR A 169 5.90 6.26 24.96
CA THR A 169 6.97 7.24 25.16
C THR A 169 8.33 6.76 24.66
N ASP A 170 8.41 5.56 24.07
CA ASP A 170 9.66 5.08 23.48
C ASP A 170 9.96 5.90 22.22
N SER A 171 11.02 6.71 22.32
CA SER A 171 11.45 7.61 21.24
C SER A 171 11.77 6.88 19.93
N GLN A 172 12.33 5.67 20.01
CA GLN A 172 12.70 4.88 18.84
C GLN A 172 11.44 4.32 18.14
N VAL A 173 10.47 3.82 18.90
CA VAL A 173 9.18 3.35 18.38
C VAL A 173 8.41 4.49 17.73
N VAL A 174 8.32 5.65 18.40
CA VAL A 174 7.69 6.86 17.86
C VAL A 174 8.38 7.31 16.58
N ASN A 175 9.71 7.32 16.54
CA ASN A 175 10.46 7.71 15.36
C ASN A 175 10.30 6.73 14.18
N LEU A 176 10.15 5.43 14.44
CA LEU A 176 9.85 4.44 13.40
C LEU A 176 8.45 4.63 12.80
N LEU A 177 7.45 4.90 13.63
CA LEU A 177 6.11 5.27 13.15
C LEU A 177 6.15 6.59 12.37
N GLY A 178 6.87 7.58 12.88
CA GLY A 178 7.10 8.85 12.21
C GLY A 178 7.78 8.69 10.85
N PHE A 179 8.80 7.82 10.76
CA PHE A 179 9.45 7.47 9.51
C PHE A 179 8.47 6.89 8.48
N HIS A 180 7.59 5.98 8.90
CA HIS A 180 6.57 5.43 8.00
C HIS A 180 5.71 6.57 7.40
N VAL A 181 5.19 7.46 8.25
CA VAL A 181 4.36 8.59 7.82
C VAL A 181 5.14 9.50 6.86
N VAL A 182 6.36 9.90 7.24
CA VAL A 182 7.25 10.74 6.41
C VAL A 182 7.52 10.09 5.05
N ALA A 183 7.94 8.83 5.03
CA ALA A 183 8.28 8.11 3.81
C ALA A 183 7.07 7.95 2.89
N LYS A 184 5.87 7.67 3.45
CA LYS A 184 4.64 7.54 2.65
C LYS A 184 4.17 8.88 2.09
N LEU A 185 4.13 9.93 2.92
CA LEU A 185 3.55 11.23 2.55
C LEU A 185 4.50 12.10 1.73
N LEU A 186 5.78 12.16 2.10
CA LEU A 186 6.73 13.12 1.53
C LEU A 186 7.56 12.52 0.39
N VAL A 187 7.61 11.19 0.25
CA VAL A 187 8.41 10.53 -0.79
C VAL A 187 7.56 9.62 -1.66
N HIS A 188 6.92 8.60 -1.07
CA HIS A 188 6.20 7.57 -1.83
C HIS A 188 5.05 8.18 -2.64
N TYR A 189 4.16 8.94 -2.00
CA TYR A 189 2.99 9.50 -2.66
C TYR A 189 3.36 10.52 -3.77
N PRO A 190 4.23 11.52 -3.54
CA PRO A 190 4.69 12.43 -4.60
C PRO A 190 5.40 11.69 -5.74
N ALA A 191 6.29 10.73 -5.43
CA ALA A 191 6.96 9.93 -6.45
C ALA A 191 5.97 9.09 -7.27
N TYR A 192 4.87 8.65 -6.66
CA TYR A 192 3.77 7.98 -7.35
C TYR A 192 3.12 8.91 -8.38
N LEU A 193 2.79 10.14 -7.99
CA LEU A 193 2.14 11.10 -8.87
C LEU A 193 3.07 11.58 -10.01
N ALA A 194 4.33 11.80 -9.68
CA ALA A 194 5.38 12.20 -10.61
C ALA A 194 5.92 11.04 -11.48
N ASN A 195 5.42 9.82 -11.28
CA ASN A 195 5.84 8.62 -12.01
C ASN A 195 7.34 8.28 -11.90
N ILE A 196 7.94 8.51 -10.73
CA ILE A 196 9.38 8.24 -10.49
C ILE A 196 9.52 6.93 -9.70
N ALA A 197 9.94 5.87 -10.40
CA ALA A 197 9.86 4.50 -9.88
C ALA A 197 10.77 4.22 -8.67
N VAL A 198 12.05 4.61 -8.74
CA VAL A 198 13.05 4.29 -7.71
C VAL A 198 12.67 4.85 -6.32
N PRO A 199 12.43 6.17 -6.13
CA PRO A 199 12.05 6.71 -4.83
C PRO A 199 10.70 6.17 -4.35
N ARG A 200 9.75 5.90 -5.25
CA ARG A 200 8.47 5.27 -4.90
C ARG A 200 8.70 3.91 -4.24
N THR A 201 9.51 3.05 -4.86
CA THR A 201 9.78 1.69 -4.37
C THR A 201 10.60 1.72 -3.09
N LEU A 202 11.69 2.50 -3.03
CA LEU A 202 12.53 2.58 -1.83
C LEU A 202 11.77 3.13 -0.62
N ALA A 203 10.97 4.18 -0.82
CA ALA A 203 10.12 4.71 0.24
C ALA A 203 9.07 3.69 0.70
N HIS A 204 8.49 2.92 -0.23
CA HIS A 204 7.53 1.87 0.12
C HIS A 204 8.18 0.78 0.98
N ILE A 205 9.29 0.19 0.52
CA ILE A 205 9.93 -0.93 1.19
C ILE A 205 10.47 -0.50 2.56
N SER A 206 11.14 0.65 2.63
CA SER A 206 11.66 1.16 3.90
C SER A 206 10.55 1.53 4.90
N ALA A 207 9.45 2.15 4.46
CA ALA A 207 8.32 2.47 5.33
C ALA A 207 7.66 1.21 5.91
N THR A 208 7.52 0.15 5.11
CA THR A 208 6.97 -1.13 5.57
C THR A 208 7.95 -1.85 6.49
N SER A 209 9.26 -1.80 6.19
CA SER A 209 10.32 -2.31 7.07
C SER A 209 10.29 -1.65 8.45
N ALA A 210 10.00 -0.34 8.52
CA ALA A 210 9.87 0.35 9.80
C ALA A 210 8.68 -0.14 10.64
N LEU A 211 7.54 -0.49 10.01
CA LEU A 211 6.41 -1.10 10.73
C LEU A 211 6.75 -2.49 11.26
N ILE A 212 7.45 -3.31 10.46
CA ILE A 212 7.94 -4.62 10.90
C ILE A 212 8.88 -4.44 12.10
N ASN A 213 9.78 -3.45 12.03
CA ASN A 213 10.70 -3.12 13.12
C ASN A 213 9.96 -2.69 14.39
N VAL A 214 8.90 -1.86 14.29
CA VAL A 214 8.03 -1.53 15.43
C VAL A 214 7.45 -2.80 16.04
N CYS A 215 6.76 -3.62 15.25
CA CYS A 215 6.13 -4.83 15.77
C CYS A 215 7.14 -5.81 16.37
N TRP A 216 8.32 -5.95 15.76
CA TRP A 216 9.40 -6.79 16.28
C TRP A 216 9.90 -6.28 17.63
N ARG A 217 10.17 -4.98 17.74
CA ARG A 217 10.57 -4.34 19.00
C ARG A 217 9.55 -4.59 20.10
N LEU A 218 8.29 -4.29 19.84
CA LEU A 218 7.21 -4.51 20.81
C LEU A 218 7.09 -5.99 21.22
N ALA A 219 7.29 -6.93 20.28
CA ALA A 219 7.28 -8.35 20.58
C ALA A 219 8.49 -8.83 21.40
N ALA A 220 9.66 -8.19 21.21
CA ALA A 220 10.90 -8.51 21.92
C ALA A 220 10.97 -7.88 23.32
N GLY A 221 9.95 -7.12 23.73
CA GLY A 221 9.96 -6.38 25.00
C GLY A 221 10.79 -5.10 24.96
N ALA A 222 10.96 -4.51 23.77
CA ALA A 222 11.41 -3.13 23.66
C ALA A 222 10.43 -2.18 24.36
#